data_AF-Q6D571-F1
#
_entry.id   AF-Q6D571-F1
#
_cell.length_a   1.000
_cell.length_b   1.000
_cell.length_c   1.000
_cell.angle_alpha   90.00
_cell.angle_beta   90.00
_cell.angle_gamma   90.00
#
_symmetry.space_group_name_H-M   'P 1'
#
loop_
_entity.id
_entity.type
_entity.pdbx_description
1 polymer ?
#
loop_
_entity_poly.entity_id
_entity_poly.type
_entity_poly.pdbx_seq_one_letter_code
_entity_poly.pdbx_strand_id
1 'polypeptide(L)'
;MLHKLPSFDRQHSAMLIFAGEIRFGPPYFSLSIDGNALEERVFGNEMLWSPDSRYLVAQEWLSTAERDGPQTALLCIDVLEERQCQVSQAAGGFIVPVRFEDDNLIYEKQYFGAEKHGSTEYEIPFTALPRWTSLQLR
;
A
#
# COMPACT_ATOMS: atom_id res chain seq x y z
N MET A 1 9.56 -14.29 -5.50
CA MET A 1 9.35 -13.19 -6.47
C MET A 1 9.82 -11.89 -5.84
N LEU A 2 10.35 -10.95 -6.62
CA LEU A 2 10.85 -9.67 -6.14
C LEU A 2 10.33 -8.57 -7.07
N HIS A 3 9.63 -7.58 -6.52
CA HIS A 3 9.23 -6.38 -7.25
C HIS A 3 10.03 -5.21 -6.72
N LYS A 4 10.86 -4.60 -7.58
CA LYS A 4 11.62 -3.39 -7.24
C LYS A 4 11.06 -2.20 -8.01
N LEU A 5 10.80 -1.11 -7.30
CA LEU A 5 10.30 0.12 -7.88
C LEU A 5 11.16 1.31 -7.39
N PRO A 6 12.02 1.88 -8.26
CA PRO A 6 12.73 3.11 -7.92
C PRO A 6 11.77 4.29 -7.89
N SER A 7 12.08 5.30 -7.05
CA SER A 7 11.44 6.62 -7.13
C SER A 7 11.77 7.32 -8.46
N PHE A 8 11.05 8.38 -8.80
CA PHE A 8 11.24 9.11 -10.05
C PHE A 8 12.61 9.77 -10.15
N ASP A 9 13.11 10.31 -9.04
CA ASP A 9 14.45 10.89 -8.93
C ASP A 9 15.56 9.84 -8.70
N ARG A 10 15.17 8.58 -8.49
CA ARG A 10 16.02 7.42 -8.21
C ARG A 10 16.88 7.54 -6.95
N GLN A 11 16.54 8.44 -6.03
CA GLN A 11 17.19 8.53 -4.73
C GLN A 11 16.68 7.46 -3.77
N HIS A 12 15.44 7.01 -3.98
CA HIS A 12 14.80 5.99 -3.17
C HIS A 12 14.41 4.75 -3.99
N SER A 13 14.27 3.61 -3.32
CA SER A 13 13.74 2.40 -3.92
C SER A 13 12.89 1.60 -2.93
N ALA A 14 11.73 1.15 -3.41
CA ALA A 14 10.87 0.24 -2.71
C ALA A 14 11.03 -1.18 -3.28
N MET A 15 11.01 -2.18 -2.40
CA MET A 15 11.14 -3.59 -2.75
C MET A 15 10.06 -4.42 -2.05
N LEU A 16 9.22 -5.10 -2.83
CA LEU A 16 8.32 -6.13 -2.33
C LEU A 16 8.98 -7.49 -2.52
N ILE A 17 9.28 -8.15 -1.40
CA ILE A 17 9.98 -9.44 -1.35
C ILE A 17 8.95 -10.50 -0.96
N PHE A 18 8.80 -11.54 -1.79
CA PHE A 18 7.83 -12.60 -1.54
C PHE A 18 8.01 -13.20 -0.14
N ALA A 19 6.94 -13.18 0.65
CA ALA A 19 6.91 -13.66 2.03
C ALA A 19 6.01 -14.90 2.19
N GLY A 20 5.05 -15.11 1.29
CA GLY A 20 4.20 -16.29 1.25
C GLY A 20 2.97 -16.10 0.37
N GLU A 21 2.02 -16.99 0.52
CA GLU A 21 0.75 -16.98 -0.20
C GLU A 21 -0.40 -17.23 0.77
N ILE A 22 -1.50 -16.49 0.59
CA ILE A 22 -2.75 -16.82 1.26
C ILE A 22 -3.27 -18.12 0.64
N ARG A 23 -3.74 -19.05 1.47
CA ARG A 23 -4.28 -20.32 0.98
C ARG A 23 -5.45 -20.05 0.02
N PHE A 24 -5.35 -20.56 -1.21
CA PHE A 24 -6.29 -20.28 -2.31
C PHE A 24 -6.47 -18.77 -2.64
N GLY A 25 -5.50 -17.95 -2.25
CA GLY A 25 -5.50 -16.51 -2.44
C GLY A 25 -4.22 -16.01 -3.10
N PRO A 26 -4.01 -14.69 -3.11
CA PRO A 26 -2.85 -14.07 -3.73
C PRO A 26 -1.57 -14.23 -2.88
N PRO A 27 -0.39 -14.02 -3.49
CA PRO A 27 0.86 -13.85 -2.75
C PRO A 27 0.84 -12.58 -1.89
N TYR A 28 1.60 -12.61 -0.80
CA TYR A 28 1.91 -11.45 0.02
C TYR A 28 3.42 -11.29 0.21
N PHE A 29 3.81 -10.07 0.51
CA PHE A 29 5.19 -9.61 0.44
C PHE A 29 5.59 -8.88 1.71
N SER A 30 6.87 -8.92 2.08
CA SER A 30 7.45 -7.90 2.95
C SER A 30 7.84 -6.67 2.12
N LEU A 31 7.80 -5.48 2.73
CA LEU A 31 8.22 -4.24 2.11
C LEU A 31 9.57 -3.80 2.69
N SER A 32 10.50 -3.44 1.81
CA SER A 32 11.73 -2.75 2.16
C SER A 32 11.82 -1.42 1.40
N ILE A 33 12.32 -0.39 2.07
CA ILE A 33 12.60 0.93 1.52
C ILE A 33 14.08 1.22 1.76
N ASP A 34 14.82 1.45 0.69
CA ASP A 34 16.27 1.72 0.71
C ASP A 34 17.09 0.65 1.44
N GLY A 35 16.62 -0.60 1.36
CA GLY A 35 17.27 -1.76 2.01
C GLY A 35 16.86 -1.99 3.46
N ASN A 36 16.10 -1.08 4.07
CA ASN A 36 15.57 -1.23 5.42
C ASN A 36 14.16 -1.84 5.35
N ALA A 37 13.86 -2.82 6.19
CA ALA A 37 12.58 -3.52 6.18
C ALA A 37 11.54 -2.80 7.05
N LEU A 38 10.29 -2.84 6.60
CA LEU A 38 9.13 -2.49 7.40
C LEU A 38 8.57 -3.79 8.02
N GLU A 39 9.03 -4.10 9.23
CA GLU A 39 8.74 -5.36 9.93
C GLU A 39 7.26 -5.47 10.36
N GLU A 40 6.87 -6.70 10.74
CA GLU A 40 5.56 -7.03 11.33
C GLU A 40 4.33 -6.75 10.45
N ARG A 41 4.54 -6.42 9.17
CA ARG A 41 3.49 -6.06 8.21
C ARG A 41 3.70 -6.81 6.91
N VAL A 42 2.62 -7.06 6.21
CA VAL A 42 2.64 -7.75 4.92
C VAL A 42 1.81 -6.98 3.90
N PHE A 43 2.23 -7.07 2.64
CA PHE A 43 1.79 -6.21 1.57
C PHE A 43 1.33 -7.02 0.38
N GLY A 44 0.45 -6.42 -0.43
CA GLY A 44 0.11 -6.92 -1.75
C GLY A 44 1.24 -6.62 -2.73
N ASN A 45 0.98 -6.87 -4.02
CA ASN A 45 1.89 -6.53 -5.11
C ASN A 45 1.76 -5.07 -5.59
N GLU A 46 0.84 -4.30 -5.01
CA GLU A 46 0.51 -2.94 -5.44
C GLU A 46 1.25 -1.88 -4.63
N MET A 47 2.05 -1.06 -5.31
CA MET A 47 2.74 0.11 -4.75
C MET A 47 2.99 1.19 -5.80
N LEU A 48 3.08 2.45 -5.39
CA LEU A 48 3.26 3.60 -6.27
C LEU A 48 4.05 4.71 -5.57
N TRP A 49 5.01 5.31 -6.28
CA TRP A 49 5.70 6.52 -5.83
C TRP A 49 4.95 7.78 -6.28
N SER A 50 4.98 8.82 -5.45
CA SER A 50 4.61 10.16 -5.86
C SER A 50 5.59 10.72 -6.91
N PRO A 51 5.14 11.60 -7.82
CA PRO A 51 6.00 12.20 -8.84
C PRO A 51 7.20 12.98 -8.27
N ASP A 52 7.04 13.57 -7.08
CA ASP A 52 8.10 14.28 -6.35
C ASP A 52 9.03 13.35 -5.55
N SER A 53 8.85 12.03 -5.66
CA SER A 53 9.66 10.99 -5.00
C SER A 53 9.62 10.99 -3.46
N ARG A 54 8.71 11.76 -2.85
CA ARG A 54 8.58 11.89 -1.39
C ARG A 54 7.71 10.81 -0.75
N TYR A 55 6.63 10.44 -1.41
CA TYR A 55 5.62 9.54 -0.86
C TYR A 55 5.64 8.19 -1.56
N LEU A 56 5.62 7.12 -0.78
CA LEU A 56 5.33 5.78 -1.25
C LEU A 56 3.97 5.37 -0.71
N VAL A 57 3.08 4.95 -1.61
CA VAL A 57 1.82 4.32 -1.22
C VAL A 57 1.84 2.84 -1.56
N ALA A 58 1.31 2.00 -0.67
CA ALA A 58 1.30 0.55 -0.85
C ALA A 58 0.01 -0.07 -0.31
N GLN A 59 -0.43 -1.16 -0.94
CA GLN A 59 -1.49 -2.01 -0.41
C GLN A 59 -0.94 -2.86 0.73
N GLU A 60 -1.38 -2.56 1.96
CA GLU A 60 -1.14 -3.39 3.13
C GLU A 60 -2.25 -4.43 3.28
N TRP A 61 -1.89 -5.64 3.69
CA TRP A 61 -2.82 -6.66 4.15
C TRP A 61 -2.95 -6.63 5.67
N LEU A 62 -4.18 -6.47 6.15
CA LEU A 62 -4.52 -6.44 7.56
C LEU A 62 -4.78 -7.83 8.14
N SER A 63 -5.05 -8.82 7.29
CA SER A 63 -5.17 -10.24 7.66
C SER A 63 -4.77 -11.12 6.48
N THR A 64 -4.04 -12.20 6.76
CA THR A 64 -3.73 -13.26 5.78
C THR A 64 -4.55 -14.53 6.04
N ALA A 65 -5.48 -14.50 7.00
CA ALA A 65 -6.33 -15.64 7.30
C ALA A 65 -7.44 -15.78 6.26
N GLU A 66 -7.49 -16.93 5.59
CA GLU A 66 -8.46 -17.25 4.52
C GLU A 66 -9.91 -16.89 4.88
N ARG A 67 -10.33 -17.21 6.12
CA ARG A 67 -11.70 -17.01 6.61
C ARG A 67 -12.14 -15.54 6.65
N ASP A 68 -11.19 -14.61 6.75
CA ASP A 68 -11.50 -13.19 6.86
C ASP A 68 -11.74 -12.57 5.47
N GLY A 69 -11.37 -13.28 4.40
CA GLY A 69 -11.31 -12.72 3.05
C GLY A 69 -10.28 -11.59 2.92
N PRO A 70 -10.29 -10.84 1.81
CA PRO A 70 -9.35 -9.73 1.63
C PRO A 70 -9.67 -8.59 2.60
N GLN A 71 -8.71 -8.28 3.45
CA GLN A 71 -8.76 -7.16 4.39
C GLN A 71 -7.54 -6.29 4.11
N THR A 72 -7.73 -5.17 3.39
CA THR A 72 -6.60 -4.37 2.91
C THR A 72 -6.69 -2.90 3.33
N ALA A 73 -5.55 -2.25 3.44
CA ALA A 73 -5.41 -0.82 3.71
C ALA A 73 -4.47 -0.16 2.72
N LEU A 74 -4.72 1.12 2.43
CA LEU A 74 -3.79 1.95 1.68
C LEU A 74 -2.89 2.66 2.69
N LEU A 75 -1.63 2.24 2.74
CA LEU A 75 -0.62 2.87 3.55
C LEU A 75 0.06 3.97 2.72
N CYS A 76 0.19 5.16 3.28
CA CYS A 76 1.04 6.22 2.76
C CYS A 76 2.25 6.40 3.67
N ILE A 77 3.44 6.44 3.09
CA ILE A 77 4.72 6.63 3.76
C ILE A 77 5.36 7.89 3.19
N ASP A 78 5.72 8.82 4.06
CA ASP A 78 6.55 10.00 3.75
C ASP A 78 8.00 9.62 4.07
N VAL A 79 8.81 9.34 3.05
CA VAL A 79 10.17 8.82 3.25
C VAL A 79 11.15 9.89 3.69
N LEU A 80 10.83 11.17 3.46
CA LEU A 80 11.69 12.28 3.86
C LEU A 80 11.50 12.64 5.33
N GLU A 81 10.27 12.57 5.82
CA GLU A 81 9.92 12.87 7.22
C GLU A 81 9.84 11.61 8.11
N GLU A 82 10.17 10.44 7.55
CA GLU A 82 10.11 9.14 8.21
C GLU A 82 8.83 8.91 9.01
N ARG A 83 7.69 9.12 8.35
CA ARG A 83 6.35 8.97 8.94
C ARG A 83 5.40 8.27 8.00
N GLN A 84 4.29 7.77 8.56
CA GLN A 84 3.29 7.00 7.81
C GLN A 84 1.88 7.27 8.31
N CYS A 85 0.89 7.00 7.46
CA CYS A 85 -0.51 6.97 7.85
C CYS A 85 -1.29 5.95 7.01
N GLN A 86 -2.31 5.33 7.61
CA GLN A 86 -3.28 4.52 6.86
C GLN A 86 -4.37 5.44 6.33
N VAL A 87 -4.43 5.58 5.01
CA VAL A 87 -5.30 6.52 4.30
C VAL A 87 -6.75 6.04 4.32
N SER A 88 -6.96 4.76 4.02
CA SER A 88 -8.28 4.16 3.87
C SER A 88 -8.17 2.64 3.97
N GLN A 89 -9.30 1.97 4.23
CA GLN A 89 -9.38 0.52 4.35
C GLN A 89 -10.51 -0.04 3.47
N ALA A 90 -10.33 -1.26 2.99
CA ALA A 90 -11.34 -2.04 2.28
C ALA A 90 -11.54 -3.37 3.02
N ALA A 91 -12.62 -3.45 3.80
CA ALA A 91 -13.03 -4.69 4.45
C ALA A 91 -13.77 -5.60 3.46
N GLY A 92 -13.29 -6.83 3.26
CA GLY A 92 -13.81 -7.76 2.25
C GLY A 92 -13.43 -7.36 0.81
N GLY A 93 -12.38 -6.56 0.64
CA GLY A 93 -11.94 -6.08 -0.67
C GLY A 93 -10.47 -5.69 -0.72
N PHE A 94 -10.05 -5.31 -1.92
CA PHE A 94 -8.70 -4.85 -2.22
C PHE A 94 -8.72 -3.33 -2.35
N ILE A 95 -7.64 -2.68 -1.94
CA ILE A 95 -7.42 -1.26 -2.14
C ILE A 95 -6.17 -1.04 -2.98
N VAL A 96 -6.30 -0.34 -4.10
CA VAL A 96 -5.25 -0.27 -5.13
C VAL A 96 -4.87 1.20 -5.33
N PRO A 97 -3.62 1.61 -5.08
CA PRO A 97 -3.16 2.94 -5.50
C PRO A 97 -3.19 3.04 -7.02
N VAL A 98 -3.77 4.12 -7.56
CA VAL A 98 -3.92 4.30 -9.01
C VAL A 98 -2.94 5.33 -9.54
N ARG A 99 -3.01 6.56 -9.00
CA ARG A 99 -2.18 7.68 -9.47
C ARG A 99 -2.11 8.79 -8.43
N PHE A 100 -1.14 9.66 -8.62
CA PHE A 100 -1.09 10.98 -8.01
C PHE A 100 -1.56 11.99 -9.05
N GLU A 101 -2.47 12.87 -8.67
CA GLU A 101 -3.07 13.88 -9.55
C GLU A 101 -3.17 15.20 -8.77
N ASP A 102 -2.39 16.19 -9.18
CA ASP A 102 -2.15 17.43 -8.43
C ASP A 102 -1.76 17.14 -6.97
N ASP A 103 -2.53 17.65 -6.01
CA ASP A 103 -2.34 17.44 -4.57
C ASP A 103 -3.17 16.26 -4.02
N ASN A 104 -3.69 15.39 -4.90
CA ASN A 104 -4.56 14.28 -4.55
C ASN A 104 -3.89 12.91 -4.78
N LEU A 105 -4.19 12.00 -3.86
CA LEU A 105 -3.98 10.57 -4.03
C LEU A 105 -5.27 9.93 -4.55
N ILE A 106 -5.18 9.29 -5.72
CA ILE A 106 -6.29 8.56 -6.33
C ILE A 106 -6.08 7.06 -6.12
N TYR A 107 -7.11 6.38 -5.64
CA TYR A 107 -7.09 4.95 -5.36
C TYR A 107 -8.44 4.28 -5.60
N GLU A 108 -8.43 2.98 -5.83
CA GLU A 108 -9.63 2.18 -6.03
C GLU A 108 -9.90 1.26 -4.85
N LYS A 109 -11.19 1.00 -4.56
CA LYS A 109 -11.60 -0.16 -3.78
C LYS A 109 -12.30 -1.16 -4.67
N GLN A 110 -11.80 -2.39 -4.69
CA GLN A 110 -12.26 -3.46 -5.56
C GLN A 110 -12.86 -4.59 -4.72
N TYR A 111 -14.07 -5.01 -5.10
CA TYR A 111 -14.82 -6.07 -4.42
C TYR A 111 -15.27 -7.13 -5.42
N PHE A 112 -15.14 -8.40 -5.03
CA PHE A 112 -15.44 -9.55 -5.88
C PHE A 112 -16.46 -10.52 -5.24
N GLY A 113 -17.18 -10.06 -4.21
CA GLY A 113 -18.19 -10.86 -3.51
C GLY A 113 -19.56 -10.81 -4.17
N ALA A 114 -20.45 -11.72 -3.78
CA ALA A 114 -21.83 -11.76 -4.28
C ALA A 114 -22.65 -10.50 -3.91
N GLU A 115 -22.39 -9.92 -2.73
CA GLU A 115 -23.10 -8.74 -2.22
C GLU A 115 -22.52 -7.40 -2.73
N LYS A 116 -21.23 -7.39 -3.11
CA LYS A 116 -20.53 -6.20 -3.58
C LYS A 116 -19.54 -6.60 -4.67
N HIS A 117 -19.81 -6.13 -5.89
CA HIS A 117 -19.02 -6.43 -7.07
C HIS A 117 -18.67 -5.15 -7.83
N GLY A 118 -17.40 -5.00 -8.19
CA GLY A 118 -16.91 -3.89 -9.00
C GLY A 118 -15.80 -3.07 -8.33
N SER A 119 -15.34 -2.06 -9.04
CA SER A 119 -14.36 -1.08 -8.57
C SER A 119 -15.01 0.28 -8.40
N THR A 120 -14.57 1.04 -7.41
CA THR A 120 -14.93 2.45 -7.21
C THR A 120 -13.67 3.24 -6.95
N GLU A 121 -13.46 4.29 -7.75
CA GLU A 121 -12.37 5.25 -7.58
C GLU A 121 -12.71 6.24 -6.47
N TYR A 122 -11.70 6.59 -5.68
CA TYR A 122 -11.75 7.57 -4.60
C TYR A 122 -10.56 8.51 -4.73
N GLU A 123 -10.77 9.74 -4.30
CA GLU A 123 -9.75 10.77 -4.20
C GLU A 123 -9.61 11.24 -2.76
N ILE A 124 -8.38 11.57 -2.34
CA ILE A 124 -8.14 12.25 -1.08
C ILE A 124 -7.01 13.26 -1.24
N PRO A 125 -7.19 14.52 -0.80
CA PRO A 125 -6.11 15.49 -0.81
C PRO A 125 -5.07 15.15 0.26
N PHE A 126 -3.79 15.39 -0.04
CA PHE A 126 -2.69 15.13 0.89
C PHE A 126 -2.83 15.88 2.23
N THR A 127 -3.42 17.08 2.19
CA THR A 127 -3.71 17.90 3.37
C THR A 127 -4.75 17.28 4.31
N ALA A 128 -5.57 16.35 3.82
CA ALA A 128 -6.55 15.62 4.61
C ALA A 128 -6.05 14.24 5.08
N LEU A 129 -4.79 13.89 4.80
CA LEU A 129 -4.26 12.60 5.23
C LEU A 129 -4.30 12.49 6.76
N PRO A 130 -4.76 11.34 7.27
CA PRO A 130 -5.04 11.17 8.69
C PRO A 130 -3.75 11.08 9.51
N ARG A 131 -3.93 11.12 10.84
CA ARG A 131 -2.92 11.07 11.91
C ARG A 131 -1.62 10.33 11.53
N TRP A 132 -0.63 11.09 11.07
CA TRP A 132 0.73 10.61 10.83
C TRP A 132 1.35 10.06 12.12
N THR A 133 2.00 8.91 12.01
CA THR A 133 2.81 8.28 13.07
C THR A 133 4.22 8.04 12.55
N SER A 134 5.17 7.87 13.47
CA SER A 134 6.55 7.57 13.08
C SER A 134 6.63 6.27 12.27
N LEU A 135 7.41 6.32 11.19
CA LEU A 135 7.82 5.14 10.45
C LEU A 135 8.93 4.44 11.26
N GLN A 136 8.90 3.12 11.31
CA GLN A 136 9.94 2.32 11.94
C GLN A 136 10.47 1.35 10.89
N LEU A 137 11.62 1.69 10.31
CA LEU A 137 12.38 0.82 9.41
C LEU A 137 13.57 0.22 10.18
N ARG A 138 13.97 -1.01 9.84
CA ARG A 138 15.09 -1.72 10.48
C ARG A 138 16.00 -2.39 9.47
#